data_AF-A0A9Q0S661-F1
#
_entry.id   AF-A0A9Q0S661-F1
#
_cell.length_a   1.000
_cell.length_b   1.000
_cell.length_c   1.000
_cell.angle_alpha   90.00
_cell.angle_beta   90.00
_cell.angle_gamma   90.00
#
_symmetry.space_group_name_H-M   'P 1'
#
loop_
_entity.id
_entity.type
_entity.pdbx_description
1 polymer ?
#
loop_
_entity_poly.entity_id
_entity_poly.type
_entity_poly.pdbx_seq_one_letter_code
_entity_poly.pdbx_strand_id
1 'polypeptide(L)'
;MITGSHNPKDDNGFKLLAAGKPFYNEQIQNLYEVILTSSWPNLPDQFSEDPTTTTVNITDKYLDRILHNLTLNPKLKVAWDPANGAAGYIMELLTRKLSNKNWLINSRIDGNFPAHHPDPTILTNLTQLINLVQQENCDIGIAFDGDADRLGVVSSSGRIISGEQILCFLAKDVLVQNPGATIIMDIKTSLAIFNQIESYGGNPLLWKTGHSYIKDKIQETKALLAGETSGHLFFSDKYYGYDDGIYAAIRLLDLLSRTRKSLDEMVEELPKIPEPIEIKIPTKDTIKFAIIEQIKQKLMAKNIIFNEIDGIRINLDIGWWLLRASNTEAKIIVRYQPNSTELTQKFVSQSNEITESSQEQIVIQEIKHMLATIGLKPSVIKEEELEEPNVNWSERLSGGEKQKIRIIQAILSQPTLLIMDEATSALDPVSKQAVYTLIKEHLQRDYIVIYTDHGEDKGFADCSLRIIGQNLVESYELSDSIPL
;
A
#
# COMPACT_ATOMS: atom_id res chain seq x y z
N MET A 1 7.63 -25.06 -4.92
CA MET A 1 6.33 -25.22 -4.24
C MET A 1 5.22 -24.99 -5.24
N ILE A 2 4.20 -25.85 -5.29
CA ILE A 2 2.96 -25.61 -6.05
C ILE A 2 1.98 -24.93 -5.10
N THR A 3 1.59 -23.70 -5.38
CA THR A 3 0.81 -22.86 -4.46
C THR A 3 0.22 -21.65 -5.16
N GLY A 4 -1.02 -21.29 -4.81
CA GLY A 4 -1.65 -20.00 -5.14
C GLY A 4 -1.39 -18.90 -4.08
N SER A 5 -0.62 -19.19 -3.03
CA SER A 5 -0.40 -18.31 -1.87
C SER A 5 -1.73 -17.87 -1.25
N HIS A 6 -2.05 -16.59 -1.33
CA HIS A 6 -3.27 -15.96 -0.83
C HIS A 6 -4.21 -15.59 -1.98
N ASN A 7 -4.04 -16.11 -3.20
CA ASN A 7 -4.96 -15.79 -4.29
C ASN A 7 -6.33 -16.48 -4.10
N PRO A 8 -7.37 -16.11 -4.88
CA PRO A 8 -8.64 -16.83 -4.87
C PRO A 8 -8.48 -18.33 -5.18
N LYS A 9 -9.47 -19.14 -4.78
CA LYS A 9 -9.45 -20.61 -4.88
C LYS A 9 -9.15 -21.19 -6.26
N ASP A 10 -9.42 -20.43 -7.33
CA ASP A 10 -9.23 -20.89 -8.72
C ASP A 10 -7.79 -20.67 -9.21
N ASP A 11 -6.98 -19.93 -8.45
CA ASP A 11 -5.58 -19.66 -8.76
C ASP A 11 -4.64 -20.74 -8.18
N ASN A 12 -3.59 -21.03 -8.94
CA ASN A 12 -2.45 -21.84 -8.48
C ASN A 12 -1.20 -21.35 -9.20
N GLY A 13 -0.03 -21.82 -8.77
CA GLY A 13 1.23 -21.35 -9.33
C GLY A 13 2.44 -22.07 -8.77
N PHE A 14 3.62 -21.52 -9.05
CA PHE A 14 4.89 -22.10 -8.65
C PHE A 14 5.76 -21.05 -7.94
N LYS A 15 6.20 -21.36 -6.72
CA LYS A 15 7.36 -20.68 -6.09
C LYS A 15 8.60 -21.54 -6.33
N LEU A 16 9.57 -21.02 -7.06
CA LEU A 16 10.73 -21.77 -7.56
C LEU A 16 12.03 -21.39 -6.83
N LEU A 17 12.85 -22.39 -6.55
CA LEU A 17 14.25 -22.24 -6.12
C LEU A 17 15.12 -23.08 -7.07
N ALA A 18 16.26 -22.55 -7.49
CA ALA A 18 17.24 -23.26 -8.28
C ALA A 18 18.60 -23.19 -7.58
N ALA A 19 19.22 -24.35 -7.32
CA ALA A 19 20.51 -24.44 -6.62
C ALA A 19 20.57 -23.64 -5.30
N GLY A 20 19.48 -23.65 -4.53
CA GLY A 20 19.38 -22.93 -3.25
C GLY A 20 19.17 -21.42 -3.37
N LYS A 21 18.94 -20.89 -4.57
CA LYS A 21 18.66 -19.46 -4.81
C LYS A 21 17.23 -19.24 -5.31
N PRO A 22 16.60 -18.10 -4.97
CA PRO A 22 15.38 -17.62 -5.62
C PRO A 22 15.48 -17.69 -7.15
N PHE A 23 14.37 -18.11 -7.78
CA PHE A 23 14.25 -18.17 -9.23
C PHE A 23 13.13 -17.21 -9.69
N TYR A 24 13.50 -16.07 -10.26
CA TYR A 24 12.57 -14.96 -10.51
C TYR A 24 12.99 -14.09 -11.72
N ASN A 25 12.14 -13.12 -12.11
CA ASN A 25 12.37 -12.17 -13.20
C ASN A 25 12.83 -12.84 -14.52
N GLU A 26 14.00 -12.46 -15.04
CA GLU A 26 14.57 -12.93 -16.30
C GLU A 26 14.68 -14.45 -16.33
N GLN A 27 14.92 -15.11 -15.20
CA GLN A 27 14.99 -16.57 -15.14
C GLN A 27 13.63 -17.21 -15.48
N ILE A 28 12.52 -16.61 -15.03
CA ILE A 28 11.17 -17.06 -15.36
C ILE A 28 10.87 -16.81 -16.84
N GLN A 29 11.27 -15.65 -17.38
CA GLN A 29 11.12 -15.35 -18.80
C GLN A 29 11.95 -16.28 -19.68
N ASN A 30 13.18 -16.58 -19.28
CA ASN A 30 14.04 -17.54 -19.99
C ASN A 30 13.46 -18.96 -19.96
N LEU A 31 12.88 -19.38 -18.83
CA LEU A 31 12.16 -20.67 -18.76
C LEU A 31 10.96 -20.68 -19.71
N TYR A 32 10.20 -19.59 -19.76
CA TYR A 32 9.09 -19.44 -20.70
C TYR A 32 9.56 -19.55 -22.16
N GLU A 33 10.63 -18.85 -22.53
CA GLU A 33 11.20 -18.91 -23.88
C GLU A 33 11.72 -20.32 -24.24
N VAL A 34 12.40 -21.01 -23.31
CA VAL A 34 12.84 -22.40 -23.51
C VAL A 34 11.65 -23.32 -23.78
N ILE A 35 10.55 -23.16 -23.03
CA ILE A 35 9.32 -23.94 -23.24
C ILE A 35 8.70 -23.63 -24.60
N LEU A 36 8.54 -22.35 -24.96
CA LEU A 36 7.94 -21.92 -26.22
C LEU A 36 8.71 -22.44 -27.44
N THR A 37 10.03 -22.34 -27.39
CA THR A 37 10.92 -22.70 -28.50
C THR A 37 11.32 -24.16 -28.48
N SER A 38 10.94 -24.92 -27.44
CA SER A 38 11.40 -26.29 -27.18
C SER A 38 12.93 -26.42 -27.18
N SER A 39 13.65 -25.34 -26.83
CA SER A 39 15.11 -25.24 -26.86
C SER A 39 15.75 -25.69 -25.54
N TRP A 40 15.37 -26.88 -25.08
CA TRP A 40 15.90 -27.43 -23.83
C TRP A 40 17.43 -27.59 -23.90
N PRO A 41 18.18 -27.12 -22.89
CA PRO A 41 19.61 -27.38 -22.84
C PRO A 41 19.84 -28.89 -22.75
N ASN A 42 20.90 -29.38 -23.43
CA ASN A 42 21.32 -30.76 -23.26
C ASN A 42 21.60 -31.03 -21.78
N LEU A 43 20.97 -32.05 -21.22
CA LEU A 43 21.26 -32.50 -19.87
C LEU A 43 22.74 -32.89 -19.80
N PRO A 44 23.49 -32.45 -18.77
CA PRO A 44 24.85 -32.95 -18.56
C PRO A 44 24.85 -34.48 -18.49
N ASP A 45 25.89 -35.14 -19.01
CA ASP A 45 25.97 -36.62 -19.09
C ASP A 45 25.70 -37.33 -17.75
N GLN A 46 25.98 -36.67 -16.62
CA GLN A 46 25.70 -37.18 -15.27
C GLN A 46 24.19 -37.30 -14.93
N PHE A 47 23.31 -36.74 -15.76
CA PHE A 47 21.85 -36.83 -15.64
C PHE A 47 21.24 -37.69 -16.77
N SER A 48 22.04 -38.55 -17.41
CA SER A 48 21.60 -39.46 -18.48
C SER A 48 20.82 -40.69 -17.99
N GLU A 49 20.70 -40.87 -16.67
CA GLU A 49 19.89 -41.94 -16.08
C GLU A 49 18.40 -41.53 -16.03
N ASP A 50 17.52 -42.52 -16.07
CA ASP A 50 16.07 -42.29 -15.92
C ASP A 50 15.78 -41.61 -14.57
N PRO A 51 14.90 -40.59 -14.53
CA PRO A 51 14.62 -39.86 -13.29
C PRO A 51 13.95 -40.77 -12.26
N THR A 52 14.48 -40.79 -11.03
CA THR A 52 13.87 -41.47 -9.89
C THR A 52 12.99 -40.52 -9.08
N THR A 53 11.86 -41.00 -8.58
CA THR A 53 11.01 -40.28 -7.62
C THR A 53 11.06 -40.93 -6.24
N THR A 54 11.02 -40.12 -5.18
CA THR A 54 10.97 -40.62 -3.79
C THR A 54 10.08 -39.72 -2.95
N THR A 55 9.21 -40.32 -2.15
CA THR A 55 8.35 -39.61 -1.21
C THR A 55 9.09 -39.43 0.12
N VAL A 56 9.23 -38.19 0.57
CA VAL A 56 9.90 -37.85 1.84
C VAL A 56 8.92 -37.13 2.76
N ASN A 57 8.69 -37.68 3.95
CA ASN A 57 7.97 -36.97 5.01
C ASN A 57 8.96 -36.14 5.84
N ILE A 58 8.75 -34.81 5.86
CA ILE A 58 9.58 -33.84 6.57
C ILE A 58 8.90 -33.24 7.80
N THR A 59 7.66 -33.63 8.12
CA THR A 59 6.82 -33.00 9.14
C THR A 59 7.46 -33.02 10.53
N ASP A 60 7.86 -34.19 11.03
CA ASP A 60 8.47 -34.28 12.37
C ASP A 60 9.81 -33.55 12.43
N LYS A 61 10.65 -33.69 11.39
CA LYS A 61 11.93 -32.97 11.29
C LYS A 61 11.72 -31.45 11.33
N TYR A 62 10.70 -30.95 10.66
CA TYR A 62 10.34 -29.54 10.68
C TYR A 62 9.84 -29.10 12.06
N LEU A 63 8.86 -29.80 12.64
CA LEU A 63 8.32 -29.48 13.97
C LEU A 63 9.40 -29.48 15.04
N ASP A 64 10.23 -30.52 15.09
CA ASP A 64 11.32 -30.61 16.05
C ASP A 64 12.35 -29.49 15.83
N ARG A 65 12.56 -29.07 14.58
CA ARG A 65 13.48 -27.97 14.24
C ARG A 65 12.95 -26.61 14.66
N ILE A 66 11.68 -26.30 14.44
CA ILE A 66 11.11 -25.00 14.79
C ILE A 66 10.89 -24.88 16.29
N LEU A 67 10.69 -25.99 17.02
CA LEU A 67 10.51 -26.01 18.47
C LEU A 67 11.84 -26.07 19.25
N HIS A 68 12.97 -26.19 18.56
CA HIS A 68 14.27 -26.35 19.18
C HIS A 68 14.70 -25.09 19.96
N ASN A 69 15.16 -25.28 21.21
CA ASN A 69 15.68 -24.23 22.11
C ASN A 69 14.70 -23.07 22.39
N LEU A 70 13.41 -23.36 22.48
CA LEU A 70 12.41 -22.37 22.83
C LEU A 70 11.98 -22.45 24.29
N THR A 71 11.62 -21.29 24.84
CA THR A 71 11.00 -21.16 26.15
C THR A 71 9.54 -20.75 25.95
N LEU A 72 8.60 -21.67 26.20
CA LEU A 72 7.18 -21.37 26.12
C LEU A 72 6.55 -21.32 27.51
N ASN A 73 5.87 -20.22 27.80
CA ASN A 73 5.12 -20.05 29.04
C ASN A 73 3.85 -20.92 28.96
N PRO A 74 3.66 -21.92 29.83
CA PRO A 74 2.49 -22.80 29.80
C PRO A 74 1.17 -22.08 30.11
N LYS A 75 1.23 -20.87 30.66
CA LYS A 75 0.05 -20.03 30.92
C LYS A 75 -0.39 -19.21 29.71
N LEU A 76 0.46 -19.09 28.68
CA LEU A 76 0.15 -18.32 27.49
C LEU A 76 -1.02 -18.96 26.75
N LYS A 77 -2.01 -18.16 26.41
CA LYS A 77 -3.22 -18.59 25.69
C LYS A 77 -3.17 -18.10 24.25
N VAL A 78 -3.24 -19.03 23.31
CA VAL A 78 -3.01 -18.73 21.90
C VAL A 78 -4.16 -19.24 21.03
N ALA A 79 -4.73 -18.35 20.22
CA ALA A 79 -5.67 -18.71 19.17
C ALA A 79 -4.94 -18.80 17.81
N TRP A 80 -5.26 -19.81 17.00
CA TRP A 80 -4.62 -20.09 15.73
C TRP A 80 -5.65 -20.22 14.60
N ASP A 81 -5.36 -19.60 13.47
CA ASP A 81 -6.18 -19.64 12.27
C ASP A 81 -5.33 -19.87 11.00
N PRO A 82 -5.27 -21.10 10.47
CA PRO A 82 -4.62 -21.39 9.20
C PRO A 82 -5.55 -21.18 7.99
N ALA A 83 -6.74 -20.59 8.17
CA ALA A 83 -7.65 -20.16 7.11
C ALA A 83 -8.05 -21.25 6.10
N ASN A 84 -8.22 -22.50 6.56
CA ASN A 84 -8.43 -23.69 5.72
C ASN A 84 -7.31 -23.96 4.69
N GLY A 85 -6.17 -23.27 4.81
CA GLY A 85 -5.00 -23.40 3.94
C GLY A 85 -4.15 -24.63 4.22
N ALA A 86 -3.03 -24.74 3.50
CA ALA A 86 -2.16 -25.91 3.51
C ALA A 86 -1.53 -26.19 4.89
N ALA A 87 -1.43 -25.19 5.76
CA ALA A 87 -0.86 -25.34 7.09
C ALA A 87 -1.79 -26.04 8.10
N GLY A 88 -3.05 -26.32 7.75
CA GLY A 88 -4.03 -26.92 8.66
C GLY A 88 -3.54 -28.19 9.38
N TYR A 89 -3.01 -29.15 8.61
CA TYR A 89 -2.48 -30.41 9.17
C TYR A 89 -1.30 -30.20 10.13
N ILE A 90 -0.34 -29.35 9.76
CA ILE A 90 0.84 -29.12 10.60
C ILE A 90 0.50 -28.30 11.84
N MET A 91 -0.51 -27.43 11.79
CA MET A 91 -1.04 -26.70 12.95
C MET A 91 -1.71 -27.63 13.97
N GLU A 92 -2.44 -28.66 13.52
CA GLU A 92 -3.00 -29.66 14.44
C GLU A 92 -1.91 -30.43 15.21
N LEU A 93 -0.79 -30.73 14.54
CA LEU A 93 0.33 -31.41 15.18
C LEU A 93 1.11 -30.47 16.11
N LEU A 94 1.35 -29.24 15.67
CA LEU A 94 2.05 -28.21 16.43
C LEU A 94 1.30 -27.91 17.73
N THR A 95 0.01 -27.56 17.66
CA THR A 95 -0.80 -27.18 18.83
C THR A 95 -0.91 -28.29 19.88
N ARG A 96 -0.80 -29.56 19.49
CA ARG A 96 -0.71 -30.71 20.41
C ARG A 96 0.65 -30.87 21.09
N LYS A 97 1.74 -30.45 20.43
CA LYS A 97 3.10 -30.48 20.99
C LYS A 97 3.39 -29.31 21.93
N LEU A 98 2.73 -28.18 21.75
CA LEU A 98 2.93 -27.01 22.59
C LEU A 98 2.32 -27.21 24.00
N SER A 99 3.06 -26.82 25.04
CA SER A 99 2.65 -27.02 26.44
C SER A 99 1.66 -25.98 26.98
N ASN A 100 1.36 -24.95 26.18
CA ASN A 100 0.49 -23.84 26.53
C ASN A 100 -0.96 -24.10 26.07
N LYS A 101 -1.90 -23.20 26.40
CA LYS A 101 -3.31 -23.41 26.04
C LYS A 101 -3.57 -22.90 24.63
N ASN A 102 -4.01 -23.79 23.74
CA ASN A 102 -4.20 -23.49 22.32
C ASN A 102 -5.65 -23.70 21.88
N TRP A 103 -6.17 -22.77 21.09
CA TRP A 103 -7.43 -22.88 20.36
C TRP A 103 -7.12 -22.82 18.87
N LEU A 104 -7.62 -23.79 18.12
CA LEU A 104 -7.36 -23.90 16.69
C LEU A 104 -8.71 -23.88 15.96
N ILE A 105 -8.88 -22.90 15.09
CA ILE A 105 -10.02 -22.81 14.17
C ILE A 105 -9.55 -23.09 12.75
N ASN A 106 -10.48 -23.40 11.85
CA ASN A 106 -10.24 -23.49 10.40
C ASN A 106 -9.06 -24.41 9.98
N SER A 107 -8.71 -25.44 10.78
CA SER A 107 -7.57 -26.34 10.49
C SER A 107 -7.85 -27.40 9.44
N ARG A 108 -9.13 -27.68 9.14
CA ARG A 108 -9.48 -28.59 8.07
C ARG A 108 -9.08 -27.95 6.74
N ILE A 109 -8.14 -28.58 6.05
CA ILE A 109 -7.68 -28.16 4.72
C ILE A 109 -8.84 -28.27 3.73
N ASP A 110 -9.23 -27.14 3.14
CA ASP A 110 -10.27 -27.05 2.12
C ASP A 110 -9.96 -25.87 1.19
N GLY A 111 -9.55 -26.19 -0.04
CA GLY A 111 -9.19 -25.19 -1.06
C GLY A 111 -10.36 -24.31 -1.52
N ASN A 112 -11.60 -24.57 -1.08
CA ASN A 112 -12.71 -23.65 -1.29
C ASN A 112 -12.70 -22.47 -0.29
N PHE A 113 -11.84 -22.50 0.72
CA PHE A 113 -11.73 -21.49 1.78
C PHE A 113 -13.09 -21.11 2.41
N PRO A 114 -13.83 -22.08 2.96
CA PRO A 114 -15.23 -21.89 3.36
C PRO A 114 -15.43 -20.94 4.54
N ALA A 115 -14.40 -20.72 5.38
CA ALA A 115 -14.50 -19.80 6.52
C ALA A 115 -14.30 -18.34 6.09
N HIS A 116 -13.15 -18.06 5.48
CA HIS A 116 -12.79 -16.78 4.89
C HIS A 116 -11.59 -17.00 3.96
N HIS A 117 -11.30 -15.99 3.14
CA HIS A 117 -10.14 -16.01 2.24
C HIS A 117 -8.83 -15.95 3.06
N PRO A 118 -7.75 -16.66 2.65
CA PRO A 118 -6.54 -16.80 3.46
C PRO A 118 -5.55 -15.65 3.21
N ASP A 119 -5.99 -14.43 3.50
CA ASP A 119 -5.12 -13.24 3.50
C ASP A 119 -5.24 -12.52 4.86
N PRO A 120 -4.24 -12.69 5.76
CA PRO A 120 -4.27 -12.11 7.09
C PRO A 120 -4.01 -10.60 7.11
N THR A 121 -3.74 -9.96 5.96
CA THR A 121 -3.59 -8.50 5.88
C THR A 121 -4.93 -7.77 5.78
N ILE A 122 -6.03 -8.52 5.56
CA ILE A 122 -7.38 -7.99 5.41
C ILE A 122 -8.16 -8.17 6.72
N LEU A 123 -8.63 -7.06 7.30
CA LEU A 123 -9.36 -7.04 8.58
C LEU A 123 -10.54 -8.01 8.62
N THR A 124 -11.35 -8.10 7.55
CA THR A 124 -12.53 -8.98 7.53
C THR A 124 -12.16 -10.45 7.71
N ASN A 125 -11.00 -10.87 7.23
CA ASN A 125 -10.49 -12.24 7.34
C ASN A 125 -10.03 -12.57 8.76
N LEU A 126 -9.75 -11.56 9.61
CA LEU A 126 -9.33 -11.75 11.00
C LEU A 126 -10.51 -11.73 11.99
N THR A 127 -11.74 -11.48 11.53
CA THR A 127 -12.91 -11.31 12.41
C THR A 127 -13.16 -12.52 13.32
N GLN A 128 -13.07 -13.74 12.78
CA GLN A 128 -13.26 -14.97 13.57
C GLN A 128 -12.18 -15.10 14.65
N LEU A 129 -10.92 -14.84 14.29
CA LEU A 129 -9.79 -14.88 15.21
C LEU A 129 -9.90 -13.82 16.32
N ILE A 130 -10.26 -12.58 15.99
CA ILE A 130 -10.48 -11.50 16.97
C ILE A 130 -11.56 -11.91 17.98
N ASN A 131 -12.70 -12.41 17.48
CA ASN A 131 -13.80 -12.86 18.35
C ASN A 131 -13.36 -13.99 19.27
N LEU A 132 -12.61 -14.97 18.75
CA LEU A 132 -12.10 -16.08 19.54
C LEU A 132 -11.12 -15.59 20.63
N VAL A 133 -10.21 -14.68 20.28
CA VAL A 133 -9.25 -14.09 21.23
C VAL A 133 -9.99 -13.41 22.39
N GLN A 134 -11.03 -12.63 22.09
CA GLN A 134 -11.82 -11.93 23.10
C GLN A 134 -12.68 -12.89 23.94
N GLN A 135 -13.34 -13.87 23.31
CA GLN A 135 -14.21 -14.84 23.99
C GLN A 135 -13.43 -15.73 24.98
N GLU A 136 -12.27 -16.23 24.56
CA GLU A 136 -11.46 -17.16 25.34
C GLU A 136 -10.41 -16.47 26.23
N ASN A 137 -10.37 -15.13 26.16
CA ASN A 137 -9.38 -14.28 26.80
C ASN A 137 -7.96 -14.77 26.48
N CYS A 138 -7.67 -14.94 25.18
CA CYS A 138 -6.35 -15.30 24.68
C CYS A 138 -5.40 -14.11 24.79
N ASP A 139 -4.11 -14.39 24.99
CA ASP A 139 -3.07 -13.36 25.05
C ASP A 139 -2.67 -12.90 23.63
N ILE A 140 -2.85 -13.78 22.65
CA ILE A 140 -2.49 -13.56 21.24
C ILE A 140 -3.35 -14.44 20.32
N GLY A 141 -3.72 -13.89 19.17
CA GLY A 141 -4.22 -14.61 18.01
C GLY A 141 -3.20 -14.60 16.87
N ILE A 142 -3.06 -15.73 16.19
CA ILE A 142 -2.13 -15.94 15.07
C ILE A 142 -2.93 -16.41 13.86
N ALA A 143 -2.75 -15.73 12.72
CA ALA A 143 -3.34 -16.09 11.44
C ALA A 143 -2.24 -16.35 10.39
N PHE A 144 -2.53 -17.23 9.43
CA PHE A 144 -1.65 -17.52 8.31
C PHE A 144 -2.34 -17.24 6.97
N ASP A 145 -1.55 -17.01 5.93
CA ASP A 145 -2.03 -17.06 4.56
C ASP A 145 -2.10 -18.51 4.04
N GLY A 146 -2.54 -18.70 2.79
CA GLY A 146 -2.94 -20.01 2.27
C GLY A 146 -1.83 -21.06 2.27
N ASP A 147 -0.56 -20.65 2.16
CA ASP A 147 0.62 -21.51 2.28
C ASP A 147 1.54 -21.21 3.48
N ALA A 148 1.09 -20.33 4.38
CA ALA A 148 1.68 -20.02 5.69
C ALA A 148 3.13 -19.51 5.67
N ASP A 149 3.52 -18.80 4.62
CA ASP A 149 4.76 -18.03 4.63
C ASP A 149 4.57 -16.57 5.13
N ARG A 150 3.31 -16.16 5.38
CA ARG A 150 2.95 -14.90 6.05
C ARG A 150 2.35 -15.12 7.43
N LEU A 151 2.64 -14.17 8.32
CA LEU A 151 2.11 -14.12 9.67
C LEU A 151 1.19 -12.90 9.85
N GLY A 152 -0.04 -13.14 10.30
CA GLY A 152 -0.93 -12.14 10.90
C GLY A 152 -1.02 -12.32 12.41
N VAL A 153 -1.13 -11.21 13.16
CA VAL A 153 -1.18 -11.23 14.62
C VAL A 153 -2.27 -10.30 15.14
N VAL A 154 -3.00 -10.79 16.14
CA VAL A 154 -4.01 -10.07 16.91
C VAL A 154 -3.60 -10.09 18.39
N SER A 155 -3.62 -8.94 19.06
CA SER A 155 -3.34 -8.85 20.51
C SER A 155 -4.54 -9.27 21.36
N SER A 156 -4.35 -9.38 22.67
CA SER A 156 -5.42 -9.64 23.65
C SER A 156 -6.62 -8.68 23.56
N SER A 157 -6.41 -7.42 23.17
CA SER A 157 -7.50 -6.44 23.01
C SER A 157 -8.29 -6.62 21.71
N GLY A 158 -7.82 -7.47 20.78
CA GLY A 158 -8.34 -7.57 19.42
C GLY A 158 -7.65 -6.61 18.43
N ARG A 159 -6.59 -5.90 18.85
CA ARG A 159 -5.81 -5.02 17.97
C ARG A 159 -4.99 -5.85 16.99
N ILE A 160 -5.05 -5.49 15.71
CA ILE A 160 -4.18 -6.08 14.68
C ILE A 160 -2.78 -5.49 14.84
N ILE A 161 -1.76 -6.36 14.83
CA ILE A 161 -0.36 -5.97 14.88
C ILE A 161 0.21 -6.07 13.46
N SER A 162 0.73 -4.97 12.92
CA SER A 162 1.23 -4.92 11.55
C SER A 162 2.55 -5.68 11.38
N GLY A 163 2.86 -6.12 10.15
CA GLY A 163 4.10 -6.85 9.85
C GLY A 163 5.37 -6.10 10.28
N GLU A 164 5.40 -4.77 10.12
CA GLU A 164 6.53 -3.94 10.56
C GLU A 164 6.66 -3.84 12.09
N GLN A 165 5.54 -3.84 12.83
CA GLN A 165 5.55 -3.88 14.29
C GLN A 165 6.07 -5.23 14.80
N ILE A 166 5.59 -6.34 14.21
CA ILE A 166 6.07 -7.70 14.52
C ILE A 166 7.58 -7.78 14.26
N LEU A 167 8.04 -7.29 13.10
CA LEU A 167 9.46 -7.21 12.77
C LEU A 167 10.25 -6.41 13.81
N CYS A 168 9.74 -5.27 14.25
CA CYS A 168 10.41 -4.43 15.24
C CYS A 168 10.59 -5.13 16.60
N PHE A 169 9.58 -5.87 17.06
CA PHE A 169 9.67 -6.67 18.29
C PHE A 169 10.72 -7.77 18.18
N LEU A 170 10.73 -8.50 17.07
CA LEU A 170 11.68 -9.57 16.81
C LEU A 170 13.11 -9.03 16.58
N ALA A 171 13.24 -7.87 15.93
CA ALA A 171 14.52 -7.21 15.71
C ALA A 171 15.17 -6.84 17.04
N LYS A 172 14.40 -6.30 18.00
CA LYS A 172 14.90 -6.03 19.34
C LYS A 172 15.48 -7.28 20.00
N ASP A 173 14.78 -8.42 19.93
CA ASP A 173 15.23 -9.69 20.49
C ASP A 173 16.52 -10.21 19.83
N VAL A 174 16.59 -10.12 18.49
CA VAL A 174 17.79 -10.50 17.71
C VAL A 174 18.98 -9.61 18.05
N LEU A 175 18.77 -8.29 18.16
CA LEU A 175 19.82 -7.30 18.38
C LEU A 175 20.41 -7.35 19.79
N VAL A 176 19.65 -7.79 20.80
CA VAL A 176 20.19 -8.05 22.16
C VAL A 176 21.35 -9.04 22.12
N GLN A 177 21.26 -10.06 21.25
CA GLN A 177 22.31 -11.08 21.10
C GLN A 177 23.32 -10.74 20.01
N ASN A 178 22.96 -9.85 19.08
CA ASN A 178 23.74 -9.52 17.89
C ASN A 178 23.76 -7.99 17.64
N PRO A 179 24.46 -7.19 18.49
CA PRO A 179 24.55 -5.75 18.28
C PRO A 179 25.14 -5.41 16.91
N GLY A 180 24.56 -4.41 16.23
CA GLY A 180 24.99 -3.98 14.90
C GLY A 180 24.53 -4.87 13.74
N ALA A 181 23.74 -5.92 14.00
CA ALA A 181 23.25 -6.79 12.94
C ALA A 181 22.36 -6.04 11.94
N THR A 182 22.48 -6.43 10.66
CA THR A 182 21.62 -5.89 9.60
C THR A 182 20.22 -6.46 9.70
N ILE A 183 19.22 -5.58 9.70
CA ILE A 183 17.80 -5.91 9.67
C ILE A 183 17.19 -5.34 8.38
N ILE A 184 16.72 -6.21 7.49
CA ILE A 184 16.15 -5.78 6.20
C ILE A 184 14.65 -5.51 6.35
N MET A 185 14.18 -4.44 5.74
CA MET A 185 12.79 -4.03 5.66
C MET A 185 12.42 -3.74 4.22
N ASP A 186 11.19 -4.04 3.81
CA ASP A 186 10.72 -3.60 2.50
C ASP A 186 10.48 -2.09 2.44
N ILE A 187 10.53 -1.52 1.22
CA ILE A 187 10.43 -0.08 0.98
C ILE A 187 9.13 0.55 1.51
N LYS A 188 8.10 -0.24 1.84
CA LYS A 188 6.83 0.21 2.41
C LYS A 188 6.88 0.43 3.93
N THR A 189 7.96 0.02 4.60
CA THR A 189 8.10 0.13 6.06
C THR A 189 8.21 1.60 6.49
N SER A 190 7.54 1.96 7.58
CA SER A 190 7.54 3.31 8.13
C SER A 190 8.93 3.79 8.52
N LEU A 191 9.16 5.10 8.41
CA LEU A 191 10.40 5.72 8.87
C LEU A 191 10.60 5.57 10.38
N ALA A 192 9.50 5.54 11.15
CA ALA A 192 9.56 5.37 12.58
C ALA A 192 10.05 3.98 13.01
N ILE A 193 9.60 2.90 12.35
CA ILE A 193 10.13 1.55 12.61
C ILE A 193 11.60 1.45 12.17
N PHE A 194 11.96 2.06 11.04
CA PHE A 194 13.36 2.15 10.60
C PHE A 194 14.25 2.77 11.70
N ASN A 195 13.88 3.95 12.19
CA ASN A 195 14.63 4.66 13.25
C ASN A 195 14.60 3.89 14.58
N GLN A 196 13.50 3.20 14.89
CA GLN A 196 13.40 2.41 16.10
C GLN A 196 14.42 1.25 16.10
N ILE A 197 14.61 0.57 14.97
CA ILE A 197 15.61 -0.49 14.83
C ILE A 197 17.04 0.07 14.97
N GLU A 198 17.31 1.25 14.40
CA GLU A 198 18.57 1.96 14.61
C GLU A 198 18.80 2.26 16.10
N SER A 199 17.77 2.73 16.81
CA SER A 199 17.84 3.02 18.25
C SER A 199 18.13 1.79 19.12
N TYR A 200 17.79 0.58 18.64
CA TYR A 200 18.14 -0.68 19.27
C TYR A 200 19.60 -1.12 19.00
N GLY A 201 20.38 -0.30 18.29
CA GLY A 201 21.75 -0.59 17.89
C GLY A 201 21.85 -1.50 16.68
N GLY A 202 20.79 -1.60 15.86
CA GLY A 202 20.81 -2.35 14.61
C GLY A 202 21.31 -1.53 13.42
N ASN A 203 21.56 -2.22 12.31
CA ASN A 203 21.86 -1.61 11.01
C ASN A 203 20.65 -1.80 10.08
N PRO A 204 19.62 -0.93 10.14
CA PRO A 204 18.42 -1.05 9.32
C PRO A 204 18.72 -0.86 7.83
N LEU A 205 18.13 -1.71 6.98
CA LEU A 205 18.29 -1.65 5.52
C LEU A 205 16.95 -1.72 4.80
N LEU A 206 16.56 -0.65 4.12
CA LEU A 206 15.41 -0.69 3.20
C LEU A 206 15.78 -1.40 1.90
N TRP A 207 14.91 -2.28 1.42
CA TRP A 207 15.08 -3.01 0.17
C TRP A 207 13.78 -3.15 -0.63
N LYS A 208 13.88 -3.73 -1.83
CA LYS A 208 12.76 -3.92 -2.76
C LYS A 208 11.68 -4.81 -2.12
N THR A 209 10.40 -4.48 -2.33
CA THR A 209 9.29 -5.34 -1.91
C THR A 209 9.22 -6.57 -2.81
N GLY A 210 9.06 -7.74 -2.19
CA GLY A 210 8.94 -9.04 -2.80
C GLY A 210 9.88 -10.06 -2.16
N HIS A 211 9.30 -11.13 -1.62
CA HIS A 211 10.00 -12.17 -0.88
C HIS A 211 11.26 -12.74 -1.56
N SER A 212 11.29 -12.83 -2.90
CA SER A 212 12.48 -13.29 -3.66
C SER A 212 13.63 -12.27 -3.61
N TYR A 213 13.35 -10.97 -3.73
CA TYR A 213 14.36 -9.91 -3.62
C TYR A 213 14.94 -9.83 -2.21
N ILE A 214 14.12 -10.06 -1.19
CA ILE A 214 14.54 -10.07 0.21
C ILE A 214 15.48 -11.26 0.48
N LYS A 215 15.13 -12.47 0.02
CA LYS A 215 16.00 -13.65 0.15
C LYS A 215 17.39 -13.43 -0.46
N ASP A 216 17.45 -12.86 -1.65
CA ASP A 216 18.73 -12.53 -2.29
C ASP A 216 19.51 -11.50 -1.47
N LYS A 217 18.83 -10.48 -0.95
CA LYS A 217 19.48 -9.45 -0.14
C LYS A 217 19.99 -9.98 1.21
N ILE A 218 19.30 -10.95 1.80
CA ILE A 218 19.77 -11.66 3.00
C ILE A 218 21.09 -12.38 2.69
N GLN A 219 21.18 -13.09 1.55
CA GLN A 219 22.42 -13.77 1.17
C GLN A 219 23.57 -12.78 0.92
N GLU A 220 23.28 -11.67 0.23
CA GLU A 220 24.26 -10.62 -0.08
C GLU A 220 24.82 -9.93 1.18
N THR A 221 23.93 -9.56 2.10
CA THR A 221 24.28 -8.73 3.27
C THR A 221 24.56 -9.53 4.53
N LYS A 222 24.25 -10.83 4.52
CA LYS A 222 24.24 -11.70 5.71
C LYS A 222 23.34 -11.16 6.83
N ALA A 223 22.25 -10.49 6.46
CA ALA A 223 21.26 -9.99 7.41
C ALA A 223 20.71 -11.13 8.27
N LEU A 224 20.54 -10.86 9.56
CA LEU A 224 20.09 -11.87 10.53
C LEU A 224 18.56 -11.97 10.62
N LEU A 225 17.87 -10.91 10.23
CA LEU A 225 16.43 -10.82 10.19
C LEU A 225 16.00 -9.94 9.01
N ALA A 226 14.92 -10.30 8.35
CA ALA A 226 14.23 -9.43 7.40
C ALA A 226 12.72 -9.52 7.59
N GLY A 227 12.00 -8.50 7.16
CA GLY A 227 10.54 -8.51 7.16
C GLY A 227 9.92 -7.59 6.13
N GLU A 228 8.72 -7.95 5.69
CA GLU A 228 7.89 -7.12 4.81
C GLU A 228 6.61 -6.71 5.53
N THR A 229 6.07 -5.54 5.17
CA THR A 229 4.76 -5.08 5.69
C THR A 229 3.61 -6.07 5.46
N SER A 230 3.74 -6.98 4.49
CA SER A 230 2.77 -8.04 4.19
C SER A 230 2.84 -9.27 5.12
N GLY A 231 3.76 -9.30 6.08
CA GLY A 231 3.87 -10.39 7.06
C GLY A 231 4.85 -11.52 6.71
N HIS A 232 5.59 -11.42 5.59
CA HIS A 232 6.74 -12.31 5.35
C HIS A 232 7.87 -11.92 6.30
N LEU A 233 8.38 -12.89 7.07
CA LEU A 233 9.45 -12.70 8.05
C LEU A 233 10.52 -13.78 7.86
N PHE A 234 11.78 -13.35 7.74
CA PHE A 234 12.91 -14.20 7.35
C PHE A 234 13.95 -14.19 8.44
N PHE A 235 14.34 -15.36 8.93
CA PHE A 235 15.29 -15.48 10.05
C PHE A 235 16.56 -16.20 9.61
N SER A 236 17.70 -15.56 9.81
CA SER A 236 19.04 -16.14 9.56
C SER A 236 19.90 -16.19 10.83
N ASP A 237 19.44 -15.58 11.92
CA ASP A 237 20.12 -15.59 13.23
C ASP A 237 20.32 -17.01 13.77
N LYS A 238 19.27 -17.82 13.70
CA LYS A 238 19.19 -19.19 14.20
C LYS A 238 18.40 -20.08 13.25
N TYR A 239 18.22 -19.66 12.00
CA TYR A 239 17.38 -20.35 11.00
C TYR A 239 17.96 -20.15 9.60
N TYR A 240 17.24 -20.56 8.56
CA TYR A 240 17.81 -20.79 7.23
C TYR A 240 17.66 -19.61 6.25
N GLY A 241 17.10 -18.48 6.67
CA GLY A 241 16.97 -17.26 5.88
C GLY A 241 15.81 -17.22 4.88
N TYR A 242 14.94 -18.24 4.85
CA TYR A 242 13.67 -18.19 4.13
C TYR A 242 12.53 -17.66 5.02
N ASP A 243 11.47 -17.17 4.37
CA ASP A 243 10.21 -16.77 4.98
C ASP A 243 9.43 -17.98 5.49
N ASP A 244 9.01 -17.90 6.75
CA ASP A 244 8.28 -18.98 7.42
C ASP A 244 7.37 -18.36 8.49
N GLY A 245 6.08 -18.23 8.16
CA GLY A 245 5.10 -17.63 9.05
C GLY A 245 4.94 -18.42 10.35
N ILE A 246 5.01 -19.76 10.27
CA ILE A 246 4.90 -20.64 11.43
C ILE A 246 6.10 -20.44 12.36
N TYR A 247 7.32 -20.40 11.82
CA TYR A 247 8.50 -20.13 12.64
C TYR A 247 8.48 -18.71 13.22
N ALA A 248 7.98 -17.72 12.46
CA ALA A 248 7.80 -16.36 12.96
C ALA A 248 6.83 -16.31 14.15
N ALA A 249 5.70 -17.01 14.06
CA ALA A 249 4.73 -17.15 15.15
C ALA A 249 5.38 -17.74 16.39
N ILE A 250 6.11 -18.83 16.23
CA ILE A 250 6.79 -19.51 17.32
C ILE A 250 7.87 -18.64 17.97
N ARG A 251 8.64 -17.87 17.19
CA ARG A 251 9.59 -16.88 17.70
C ARG A 251 8.92 -15.76 18.49
N LEU A 252 7.75 -15.31 18.04
CA LEU A 252 6.97 -14.31 18.76
C LEU A 252 6.43 -14.87 20.09
N LEU A 253 5.96 -16.12 20.12
CA LEU A 253 5.52 -16.77 21.35
C LEU A 253 6.68 -16.97 22.36
N ASP A 254 7.87 -17.32 21.89
CA ASP A 254 9.08 -17.39 22.73
C ASP A 254 9.43 -16.03 23.33
N LEU A 255 9.37 -14.95 22.53
CA LEU A 255 9.55 -13.58 23.01
C LEU A 255 8.51 -13.21 24.08
N LEU A 256 7.22 -13.47 23.81
CA LEU A 256 6.12 -13.22 24.74
C LEU A 256 6.24 -14.01 26.04
N SER A 257 6.80 -15.22 25.97
CA SER A 257 7.02 -16.08 27.13
C SER A 257 8.13 -15.58 28.07
N ARG A 258 9.05 -14.76 27.56
CA ARG A 258 10.19 -14.20 28.32
C ARG A 258 9.94 -12.77 28.83
N THR A 259 8.95 -12.07 28.27
CA THR A 259 8.56 -10.73 28.72
C THR A 259 7.41 -10.80 29.74
N ARG A 260 7.24 -9.72 30.51
CA ARG A 260 6.08 -9.53 31.38
C ARG A 260 4.99 -8.68 30.73
N LYS A 261 5.24 -8.18 29.52
CA LYS A 261 4.34 -7.26 28.81
C LYS A 261 3.41 -8.02 27.88
N SER A 262 2.18 -7.54 27.75
CA SER A 262 1.29 -7.96 26.68
C SER A 262 1.74 -7.37 25.33
N LEU A 263 1.21 -7.90 24.23
CA LEU A 263 1.42 -7.29 22.90
C LEU A 263 0.88 -5.86 22.86
N ASP A 264 -0.26 -5.60 23.48
CA ASP A 264 -0.84 -4.25 23.55
C ASP A 264 0.15 -3.26 24.21
N GLU A 265 0.74 -3.64 25.34
CA GLU A 265 1.76 -2.83 26.03
C GLU A 265 3.02 -2.65 25.19
N MET A 266 3.47 -3.70 24.49
CA MET A 266 4.63 -3.61 23.59
C MET A 266 4.39 -2.64 22.43
N VAL A 267 3.17 -2.59 21.88
CA VAL A 267 2.79 -1.64 20.83
C VAL A 267 2.77 -0.21 21.36
N GLU A 268 2.27 0.03 22.58
CA GLU A 268 2.27 1.38 23.17
C GLU A 268 3.68 1.94 23.42
N GLU A 269 4.71 1.09 23.46
CA GLU A 269 6.12 1.50 23.57
C GLU A 269 6.77 1.85 22.23
N LEU A 270 6.14 1.45 21.12
CA LEU A 270 6.60 1.87 19.80
C LEU A 270 6.28 3.35 19.58
N PRO A 271 7.04 4.03 18.69
CA PRO A 271 6.64 5.34 18.22
C PRO A 271 5.19 5.30 17.74
N LYS A 272 4.41 6.34 18.09
CA LYS A 272 3.04 6.48 17.59
C LYS A 272 3.11 6.93 16.14
N ILE A 273 2.69 6.06 15.24
CA ILE A 273 2.77 6.29 13.81
C ILE A 273 1.33 6.38 13.29
N PRO A 274 0.98 7.44 12.55
CA PRO A 274 -0.29 7.45 11.84
C PRO A 274 -0.37 6.29 10.84
N GLU A 275 -1.56 5.69 10.71
CA GLU A 275 -1.76 4.60 9.75
C GLU A 275 -1.42 5.07 8.33
N PRO A 276 -0.59 4.31 7.59
CA PRO A 276 -0.25 4.65 6.24
C PRO A 276 -1.46 4.45 5.33
N ILE A 277 -1.65 5.37 4.41
CA ILE A 277 -2.68 5.30 3.39
C ILE A 277 -2.06 4.66 2.15
N GLU A 278 -2.68 3.60 1.64
CA GLU A 278 -2.24 2.91 0.42
C GLU A 278 -3.33 2.98 -0.65
N ILE A 279 -2.99 3.57 -1.79
CA ILE A 279 -3.86 3.72 -2.95
C ILE A 279 -3.31 2.83 -4.06
N LYS A 280 -4.16 1.97 -4.62
CA LYS A 280 -3.82 1.13 -5.77
C LYS A 280 -4.47 1.71 -7.03
N ILE A 281 -3.66 2.23 -7.94
CA ILE A 281 -4.10 2.87 -9.18
C ILE A 281 -4.05 1.81 -10.29
N PRO A 282 -5.19 1.41 -10.90
CA PRO A 282 -5.19 0.55 -12.08
C PRO A 282 -4.39 1.16 -13.22
N THR A 283 -3.64 0.34 -13.95
CA THR A 283 -2.90 0.76 -15.16
C THR A 283 -2.71 -0.43 -16.10
N LYS A 284 -2.09 -0.23 -17.26
CA LYS A 284 -1.69 -1.34 -18.14
C LYS A 284 -0.38 -1.93 -17.64
N ASP A 285 -0.30 -3.26 -17.60
CA ASP A 285 0.90 -3.97 -17.16
C ASP A 285 2.14 -3.60 -17.99
N THR A 286 1.93 -3.35 -19.28
CA THR A 286 2.97 -2.98 -20.25
C THR A 286 3.58 -1.60 -20.03
N ILE A 287 2.93 -0.69 -19.31
CA ILE A 287 3.38 0.71 -19.16
C ILE A 287 3.74 1.10 -17.73
N LYS A 288 3.31 0.33 -16.72
CA LYS A 288 3.45 0.70 -15.30
C LYS A 288 4.88 1.05 -14.88
N PHE A 289 5.87 0.29 -15.36
CA PHE A 289 7.27 0.56 -15.06
C PHE A 289 7.82 1.78 -15.81
N ALA A 290 7.41 1.99 -17.07
CA ALA A 290 7.81 3.15 -17.85
C ALA A 290 7.31 4.46 -17.23
N ILE A 291 6.09 4.47 -16.68
CA ILE A 291 5.54 5.62 -15.93
C ILE A 291 6.46 5.99 -14.75
N ILE A 292 6.85 5.01 -13.94
CA ILE A 292 7.75 5.23 -12.80
C ILE A 292 9.09 5.81 -13.25
N GLU A 293 9.70 5.25 -14.30
CA GLU A 293 10.99 5.72 -14.82
C GLU A 293 10.92 7.15 -15.39
N GLN A 294 9.85 7.50 -16.08
CA GLN A 294 9.64 8.88 -16.53
C GLN A 294 9.59 9.86 -15.35
N ILE A 295 8.87 9.50 -14.28
CA ILE A 295 8.77 10.35 -13.08
C ILE A 295 10.14 10.48 -12.41
N LYS A 296 10.92 9.39 -12.29
CA LYS A 296 12.29 9.44 -11.76
C LYS A 296 13.16 10.43 -12.53
N GLN A 297 13.18 10.34 -13.86
CA GLN A 297 13.96 11.25 -14.71
C GLN A 297 13.58 12.72 -14.48
N LYS A 298 12.27 12.98 -14.33
CA LYS A 298 11.74 14.31 -14.06
C LYS A 298 12.13 14.85 -12.67
N LEU A 299 12.19 14.00 -11.65
CA LEU A 299 12.68 14.36 -10.32
C LEU A 299 14.20 14.62 -10.32
N MET A 300 14.97 13.77 -10.99
CA MET A 300 16.42 13.93 -11.15
C MET A 300 16.76 15.24 -11.88
N ALA A 301 16.05 15.57 -12.96
CA ALA A 301 16.24 16.82 -13.70
C ALA A 301 16.00 18.08 -12.84
N LYS A 302 15.29 17.94 -11.72
CA LYS A 302 15.02 19.01 -10.76
C LYS A 302 15.82 18.87 -9.46
N ASN A 303 16.83 18.00 -9.43
CA ASN A 303 17.72 17.74 -8.29
C ASN A 303 16.98 17.34 -7.00
N ILE A 304 15.83 16.67 -7.12
CA ILE A 304 15.15 16.12 -5.95
C ILE A 304 15.76 14.79 -5.59
N ILE A 305 16.10 14.66 -4.32
CA ILE A 305 16.68 13.45 -3.74
C ILE A 305 15.53 12.52 -3.36
N PHE A 306 15.61 11.28 -3.83
CA PHE A 306 14.66 10.23 -3.51
C PHE A 306 15.37 8.88 -3.44
N ASN A 307 14.77 7.93 -2.73
CA ASN A 307 15.18 6.55 -2.73
C ASN A 307 14.55 5.84 -3.94
N GLU A 308 15.39 5.30 -4.81
CA GLU A 308 14.99 4.69 -6.08
C GLU A 308 15.01 3.15 -6.08
N ILE A 309 15.19 2.53 -4.90
CA ILE A 309 15.37 1.08 -4.74
C ILE A 309 14.20 0.32 -5.36
N ASP A 310 12.96 0.74 -5.09
CA ASP A 310 11.74 0.14 -5.64
C ASP A 310 10.68 1.24 -5.81
N GLY A 311 10.67 1.83 -7.01
CA GLY A 311 9.88 3.00 -7.30
C GLY A 311 10.58 4.30 -6.87
N ILE A 312 9.82 5.19 -6.26
CA ILE A 312 10.23 6.51 -5.80
C ILE A 312 9.74 6.67 -4.37
N ARG A 313 10.65 6.69 -3.41
CA ARG A 313 10.32 7.03 -2.01
C ARG A 313 10.97 8.34 -1.61
N ILE A 314 10.18 9.29 -1.11
CA ILE A 314 10.65 10.57 -0.60
C ILE A 314 10.26 10.69 0.86
N ASN A 315 11.24 10.99 1.70
CA ASN A 315 11.01 11.36 3.09
C ASN A 315 11.04 12.89 3.20
N LEU A 316 10.01 13.47 3.79
CA LEU A 316 9.82 14.89 4.03
C LEU A 316 9.64 15.12 5.54
N ASP A 317 9.76 16.36 5.98
CA ASP A 317 9.53 16.71 7.39
C ASP A 317 8.10 16.36 7.83
N ILE A 318 7.13 16.48 6.92
CA ILE A 318 5.69 16.23 7.15
C ILE A 318 5.28 14.76 7.04
N GLY A 319 6.21 13.85 6.70
CA GLY A 319 5.92 12.44 6.46
C GLY A 319 6.68 11.89 5.26
N TRP A 320 6.31 10.72 4.79
CA TRP A 320 6.93 10.12 3.61
C TRP A 320 5.89 9.57 2.65
N TRP A 321 6.27 9.52 1.37
CA TRP A 321 5.46 8.85 0.36
C TRP A 321 6.31 7.94 -0.51
N LEU A 322 5.64 6.97 -1.11
CA LEU A 322 6.18 5.96 -2.01
C LEU A 322 5.27 5.85 -3.22
N LEU A 323 5.86 5.86 -4.40
CA LEU A 323 5.22 5.58 -5.67
C LEU A 323 5.97 4.43 -6.35
N ARG A 324 5.31 3.29 -6.56
CA ARG A 324 5.94 2.12 -7.20
C ARG A 324 4.99 1.36 -8.11
N ALA A 325 5.54 0.64 -9.08
CA ALA A 325 4.79 -0.33 -9.85
C ALA A 325 4.63 -1.64 -9.05
N SER A 326 3.43 -2.22 -9.03
CA SER A 326 3.23 -3.56 -8.47
C SER A 326 3.89 -4.60 -9.37
N ASN A 327 4.56 -5.59 -8.78
CA ASN A 327 5.17 -6.69 -9.55
C ASN A 327 4.12 -7.73 -9.99
N THR A 328 3.06 -7.93 -9.21
CA THR A 328 2.07 -9.00 -9.39
C THR A 328 0.76 -8.51 -9.99
N GLU A 329 0.46 -7.21 -9.88
CA GLU A 329 -0.78 -6.62 -10.37
C GLU A 329 -0.47 -5.53 -11.41
N ALA A 330 -1.38 -5.30 -12.35
CA ALA A 330 -1.34 -4.18 -13.30
C ALA A 330 -1.77 -2.87 -12.61
N LYS A 331 -1.03 -2.49 -11.57
CA LYS A 331 -1.34 -1.35 -10.69
C LYS A 331 -0.09 -0.56 -10.32
N ILE A 332 -0.23 0.76 -10.15
CA ILE A 332 0.73 1.62 -9.45
C ILE A 332 0.26 1.76 -8.00
N ILE A 333 1.18 1.57 -7.06
CA ILE A 333 0.92 1.69 -5.63
C ILE A 333 1.45 3.03 -5.15
N VAL A 334 0.58 3.83 -4.57
CA VAL A 334 0.93 5.04 -3.81
C VAL A 334 0.77 4.70 -2.35
N ARG A 335 1.80 4.95 -1.54
CA ARG A 335 1.70 4.85 -0.09
C ARG A 335 2.15 6.17 0.52
N TYR A 336 1.33 6.73 1.39
CA TYR A 336 1.63 7.97 2.11
C TYR A 336 1.46 7.75 3.59
N GLN A 337 2.41 8.24 4.39
CA GLN A 337 2.31 8.24 5.83
C GLN A 337 2.74 9.60 6.36
N PRO A 338 1.81 10.38 6.94
CA PRO A 338 2.15 11.65 7.56
C PRO A 338 2.94 11.44 8.86
N ASN A 339 3.61 12.49 9.31
CA ASN A 339 4.27 12.53 10.62
C ASN A 339 3.30 12.82 11.78
N SER A 340 2.06 13.22 11.50
CA SER A 340 1.04 13.58 12.50
C SER A 340 -0.37 13.09 12.14
N THR A 341 -1.15 12.78 13.17
CA THR A 341 -2.53 12.28 13.03
C THR A 341 -3.47 13.35 12.47
N GLU A 342 -3.22 14.64 12.74
CA GLU A 342 -4.02 15.76 12.25
C GLU A 342 -3.95 15.88 10.71
N LEU A 343 -2.75 15.70 10.13
CA LEU A 343 -2.57 15.65 8.68
C LEU A 343 -3.26 14.43 8.04
N THR A 344 -3.37 13.32 8.78
CA THR A 344 -4.07 12.11 8.32
C THR A 344 -5.57 12.38 8.20
N GLN A 345 -6.18 13.02 9.20
CA GLN A 345 -7.61 13.31 9.21
C GLN A 345 -8.02 14.25 8.08
N LYS A 346 -7.19 15.26 7.79
CA LYS A 346 -7.40 16.18 6.66
C LYS A 346 -7.37 15.45 5.31
N PHE A 347 -6.40 14.54 5.11
CA PHE A 347 -6.30 13.74 3.89
C PHE A 347 -7.49 12.77 3.74
N VAL A 348 -7.88 12.08 4.82
CA VAL A 348 -8.99 11.12 4.82
C VAL A 348 -10.35 11.81 4.62
N SER A 349 -10.54 13.01 5.18
CA SER A 349 -11.78 13.77 4.95
C SER A 349 -11.94 14.19 3.49
N GLN A 350 -10.83 14.52 2.80
CA GLN A 350 -10.84 14.85 1.38
C GLN A 350 -11.03 13.61 0.51
N SER A 351 -10.57 12.43 0.95
CA SER A 351 -10.72 11.19 0.19
C SER A 351 -12.11 10.56 0.26
N ASN A 352 -12.86 10.77 1.35
CA ASN A 352 -14.15 10.10 1.60
C ASN A 352 -15.37 10.73 0.89
N GLU A 353 -15.21 11.89 0.24
CA GLU A 353 -16.28 12.54 -0.55
C GLU A 353 -16.32 12.06 -2.02
N ILE A 354 -15.62 10.97 -2.35
CA ILE A 354 -15.25 10.61 -3.72
C ILE A 354 -15.86 9.26 -4.11
N THR A 355 -16.75 9.27 -5.10
CA THR A 355 -17.28 8.06 -5.75
C THR A 355 -16.32 7.46 -6.79
N GLU A 356 -16.47 6.16 -7.07
CA GLU A 356 -15.52 5.30 -7.82
C GLU A 356 -15.07 5.80 -9.21
N SER A 357 -15.85 6.67 -9.88
CA SER A 357 -15.48 7.24 -11.18
C SER A 357 -14.44 8.38 -11.12
N SER A 358 -14.11 8.84 -9.91
CA SER A 358 -13.33 10.06 -9.67
C SER A 358 -11.91 9.80 -9.14
N GLN A 359 -11.59 8.54 -8.79
CA GLN A 359 -10.34 8.17 -8.10
C GLN A 359 -9.08 8.45 -8.92
N GLU A 360 -9.14 8.36 -10.25
CA GLU A 360 -8.01 8.61 -11.15
C GLU A 360 -7.63 10.10 -11.21
N GLN A 361 -8.62 10.99 -11.19
CA GLN A 361 -8.42 12.45 -11.20
C GLN A 361 -7.92 12.98 -9.85
N ILE A 362 -8.39 12.42 -8.74
CA ILE A 362 -7.89 12.77 -7.40
C ILE A 362 -6.46 12.30 -7.19
N VAL A 363 -6.09 11.13 -7.70
CA VAL A 363 -4.70 10.66 -7.64
C VAL A 363 -3.76 11.58 -8.43
N ILE A 364 -4.18 12.03 -9.61
CA ILE A 364 -3.43 13.01 -10.39
C ILE A 364 -3.38 14.36 -9.64
N GLN A 365 -4.46 14.80 -8.98
CA GLN A 365 -4.45 16.01 -8.15
C GLN A 365 -3.59 15.88 -6.90
N GLU A 366 -3.56 14.73 -6.23
CA GLU A 366 -2.77 14.47 -5.02
C GLU A 366 -1.30 14.29 -5.36
N ILE A 367 -0.97 13.58 -6.44
CA ILE A 367 0.39 13.58 -7.00
C ILE A 367 0.78 15.00 -7.39
N LYS A 368 -0.08 15.79 -8.06
CA LYS A 368 0.17 17.20 -8.38
C LYS A 368 0.37 18.05 -7.11
N HIS A 369 -0.40 17.82 -6.05
CA HIS A 369 -0.33 18.53 -4.77
C HIS A 369 0.95 18.19 -4.01
N MET A 370 1.28 16.90 -3.88
CA MET A 370 2.50 16.40 -3.26
C MET A 370 3.76 16.84 -4.01
N LEU A 371 3.74 16.83 -5.35
CA LEU A 371 4.81 17.40 -6.17
C LEU A 371 4.94 18.91 -5.93
N ALA A 372 3.82 19.64 -5.84
CA ALA A 372 3.84 21.07 -5.53
C ALA A 372 4.38 21.39 -4.11
N THR A 373 4.16 20.52 -3.12
CA THR A 373 4.66 20.70 -1.74
C THR A 373 6.19 20.62 -1.65
N ILE A 374 6.86 19.97 -2.61
CA ILE A 374 8.32 19.84 -2.69
C ILE A 374 8.96 20.78 -3.72
N GLY A 375 8.25 21.85 -4.10
CA GLY A 375 8.77 22.89 -5.01
C GLY A 375 8.80 22.50 -6.49
N LEU A 376 8.17 21.39 -6.87
CA LEU A 376 8.01 21.02 -8.28
C LEU A 376 6.82 21.77 -8.88
N LYS A 377 7.09 22.75 -9.75
CA LYS A 377 6.02 23.29 -10.61
C LYS A 377 5.39 22.16 -11.45
N PRO A 378 4.04 22.11 -11.60
CA PRO A 378 3.28 21.09 -12.35
C PRO A 378 3.61 20.94 -13.85
N SER A 379 4.61 21.63 -14.37
CA SER A 379 5.06 21.56 -15.78
C SER A 379 5.80 20.27 -16.16
N VAL A 380 5.57 19.18 -15.42
CA VAL A 380 6.31 17.92 -15.53
C VAL A 380 5.46 16.78 -16.09
N ILE A 381 4.12 16.86 -16.08
CA ILE A 381 3.29 15.90 -16.81
C ILE A 381 2.19 16.69 -17.50
N LYS A 382 2.28 16.84 -18.82
CA LYS A 382 1.14 17.24 -19.64
C LYS A 382 0.39 15.96 -20.00
N GLU A 383 -0.89 15.89 -19.65
CA GLU A 383 -1.80 14.78 -20.02
C GLU A 383 -1.86 14.56 -21.55
N GLU A 384 -1.50 15.58 -22.33
CA GLU A 384 -1.58 15.60 -23.80
C GLU A 384 -0.41 14.91 -24.52
N GLU A 385 0.64 14.47 -23.81
CA GLU A 385 1.79 13.76 -24.40
C GLU A 385 1.70 12.22 -24.28
N LEU A 386 0.63 11.69 -23.68
CA LEU A 386 0.51 10.25 -23.39
C LEU A 386 -0.38 9.45 -24.36
N GLU A 387 -1.11 10.07 -25.31
CA GLU A 387 -2.07 9.32 -26.18
C GLU A 387 -2.20 9.73 -27.68
N GLU A 388 -1.28 10.50 -28.27
CA GLU A 388 -1.20 10.77 -29.74
C GLU A 388 -2.28 11.71 -30.38
N PRO A 389 -2.00 12.34 -31.56
CA PRO A 389 -2.09 13.80 -31.71
C PRO A 389 -3.30 14.34 -32.48
N ASN A 390 -4.33 13.53 -32.76
CA ASN A 390 -5.45 13.92 -33.63
C ASN A 390 -6.85 13.64 -33.03
N VAL A 391 -7.04 13.87 -31.73
CA VAL A 391 -8.37 13.82 -31.12
C VAL A 391 -9.05 15.18 -31.23
N ASN A 392 -10.12 15.26 -32.02
CA ASN A 392 -10.96 16.45 -32.08
C ASN A 392 -11.93 16.52 -30.88
N TRP A 393 -11.49 17.17 -29.81
CA TRP A 393 -12.25 17.39 -28.57
C TRP A 393 -13.58 18.13 -28.78
N SER A 394 -13.81 18.74 -29.94
CA SER A 394 -15.07 19.40 -30.27
C SER A 394 -16.24 18.43 -30.45
N GLU A 395 -16.01 17.11 -30.57
CA GLU A 395 -17.07 16.12 -30.80
C GLU A 395 -17.44 15.28 -29.58
N ARG A 396 -16.64 15.32 -28.50
CA ARG A 396 -16.79 14.43 -27.33
C ARG A 396 -17.34 15.08 -26.07
N LEU A 397 -17.41 16.40 -26.03
CA LEU A 397 -17.92 17.14 -24.88
C LEU A 397 -19.27 17.77 -25.22
N SER A 398 -20.23 17.65 -24.31
CA SER A 398 -21.48 18.39 -24.35
C SER A 398 -21.22 19.90 -24.35
N GLY A 399 -22.21 20.68 -24.81
CA GLY A 399 -22.10 22.15 -24.81
C GLY A 399 -21.74 22.70 -23.43
N GLY A 400 -22.36 22.15 -22.37
CA GLY A 400 -22.09 22.53 -20.99
C GLY A 400 -20.68 22.17 -20.52
N GLU A 401 -20.14 21.02 -20.91
CA GLU A 401 -18.78 20.62 -20.52
C GLU A 401 -17.71 21.50 -21.18
N LYS A 402 -17.89 21.84 -22.46
CA LYS A 402 -17.01 22.79 -23.16
C LYS A 402 -17.06 24.18 -22.51
N GLN A 403 -18.24 24.58 -22.07
CA GLN A 403 -18.45 25.88 -21.44
C GLN A 403 -17.79 25.93 -20.05
N LYS A 404 -17.90 24.87 -19.23
CA LYS A 404 -17.18 24.74 -17.94
C LYS A 404 -15.67 24.84 -18.12
N ILE A 405 -15.11 24.13 -19.09
CA ILE A 405 -13.66 24.12 -19.35
C ILE A 405 -13.17 25.51 -19.74
N ARG A 406 -13.90 26.23 -20.61
CA ARG A 406 -13.53 27.60 -21.02
C ARG A 406 -13.55 28.57 -19.86
N ILE A 407 -14.55 28.48 -18.98
CA ILE A 407 -14.64 29.33 -17.79
C ILE A 407 -13.48 29.05 -16.82
N ILE A 408 -13.19 27.77 -16.57
CA ILE A 408 -12.07 27.36 -15.71
C ILE A 408 -10.73 27.83 -16.28
N GLN A 409 -10.51 27.70 -17.59
CA GLN A 409 -9.31 28.19 -18.26
C GLN A 409 -9.14 29.71 -18.12
N ALA A 410 -10.23 30.46 -18.25
CA ALA A 410 -10.22 31.90 -18.07
C ALA A 410 -9.87 32.26 -16.61
N ILE A 411 -10.45 31.58 -15.62
CA ILE A 411 -10.16 31.82 -14.19
C ILE A 411 -8.72 31.45 -13.83
N LEU A 412 -8.22 30.31 -14.31
CA LEU A 412 -6.86 29.84 -14.05
C LEU A 412 -5.77 30.73 -14.67
N SER A 413 -6.11 31.57 -15.65
CA SER A 413 -5.20 32.58 -16.19
C SER A 413 -4.96 33.76 -15.24
N GLN A 414 -5.67 33.82 -14.11
CA GLN A 414 -5.64 34.92 -13.13
C GLN A 414 -5.83 36.31 -13.77
N PRO A 415 -6.90 36.51 -14.56
CA PRO A 415 -7.08 37.73 -15.34
C PRO A 415 -7.50 38.88 -14.44
N THR A 416 -6.92 40.07 -14.64
CA THR A 416 -7.32 41.29 -13.90
C THR A 416 -8.76 41.74 -14.18
N LEU A 417 -9.30 41.38 -15.35
CA LEU A 417 -10.68 41.61 -15.77
C LEU A 417 -11.22 40.35 -16.47
N LEU A 418 -12.33 39.83 -15.98
CA LEU A 418 -13.02 38.67 -16.56
C LEU A 418 -14.41 39.08 -17.04
N ILE A 419 -14.63 39.03 -18.35
CA ILE A 419 -15.94 39.31 -18.97
C ILE A 419 -16.59 37.98 -19.34
N MET A 420 -17.77 37.74 -18.80
CA MET A 420 -18.55 36.51 -18.94
C MET A 420 -19.90 36.85 -19.55
N ASP A 421 -19.95 36.89 -20.88
CA ASP A 421 -21.17 37.17 -21.63
C ASP A 421 -22.01 35.89 -21.78
N GLU A 422 -23.13 35.79 -21.04
CA GLU A 422 -23.99 34.60 -20.97
C GLU A 422 -23.21 33.28 -20.74
N ALA A 423 -22.08 33.37 -20.04
CA ALA A 423 -21.07 32.33 -20.04
C ALA A 423 -21.51 31.03 -19.34
N THR A 424 -22.65 31.01 -18.68
CA THR A 424 -23.21 29.83 -18.01
C THR A 424 -24.56 29.38 -18.58
N SER A 425 -24.99 29.93 -19.71
CA SER A 425 -26.33 29.69 -20.30
C SER A 425 -26.59 28.24 -20.72
N ALA A 426 -25.57 27.45 -21.03
CA ALA A 426 -25.71 26.02 -21.34
C ALA A 426 -25.41 25.08 -20.16
N LEU A 427 -25.38 25.62 -18.92
CA LEU A 427 -25.17 24.86 -17.70
C LEU A 427 -26.49 24.61 -16.96
N ASP A 428 -26.62 23.45 -16.32
CA ASP A 428 -27.68 23.19 -15.36
C ASP A 428 -27.48 24.02 -14.07
N PRO A 429 -28.53 24.21 -13.25
CA PRO A 429 -28.47 25.06 -12.05
C PRO A 429 -27.38 24.67 -11.04
N VAL A 430 -27.11 23.37 -10.87
CA VAL A 430 -26.08 22.87 -9.92
C VAL A 430 -24.69 23.22 -10.44
N SER A 431 -24.46 22.98 -11.73
CA SER A 431 -23.22 23.32 -12.42
C SER A 431 -22.93 24.82 -12.43
N LYS A 432 -23.97 25.64 -12.61
CA LYS A 432 -23.88 27.10 -12.59
C LYS A 432 -23.46 27.61 -11.21
N GLN A 433 -24.04 27.07 -10.13
CA GLN A 433 -23.65 27.41 -8.77
C GLN A 433 -22.20 27.02 -8.45
N ALA A 434 -21.74 25.86 -8.95
CA ALA A 434 -20.35 25.43 -8.76
C ALA A 434 -19.35 26.38 -9.44
N VAL A 435 -19.66 26.86 -10.65
CA VAL A 435 -18.85 27.88 -11.35
C VAL A 435 -18.77 29.16 -10.54
N TYR A 436 -19.89 29.60 -9.96
CA TYR A 436 -19.93 30.81 -9.14
C TYR A 436 -19.10 30.71 -7.87
N THR A 437 -19.16 29.57 -7.17
CA THR A 437 -18.30 29.31 -6.00
C THR A 437 -16.84 29.36 -6.40
N LEU A 438 -16.47 28.75 -7.52
CA LEU A 438 -15.09 28.69 -8.00
C LEU A 438 -14.53 30.09 -8.34
N ILE A 439 -15.35 30.96 -8.94
CA ILE A 439 -14.98 32.36 -9.18
C ILE A 439 -14.73 33.08 -7.86
N LYS A 440 -15.63 32.95 -6.88
CA LYS A 440 -15.51 33.61 -5.57
C LYS A 440 -14.31 33.13 -4.76
N GLU A 441 -13.98 31.85 -4.84
CA GLU A 441 -12.87 31.26 -4.10
C GLU A 441 -11.50 31.53 -4.72
N HIS A 442 -11.42 31.64 -6.05
CA HIS A 442 -10.13 31.70 -6.76
C HIS A 442 -9.77 33.09 -7.28
N LEU A 443 -10.73 34.00 -7.42
CA LEU A 443 -10.47 35.41 -7.73
C LEU A 443 -10.67 36.25 -6.46
N GLN A 444 -9.60 36.41 -5.67
CA GLN A 444 -9.62 37.22 -4.44
C GLN A 444 -9.41 38.73 -4.74
N ARG A 445 -10.25 39.60 -4.14
CA ARG A 445 -10.27 41.08 -3.98
C ARG A 445 -9.64 42.07 -5.00
N ASP A 446 -8.73 41.68 -5.90
CA ASP A 446 -8.06 42.58 -6.86
C ASP A 446 -8.54 42.39 -8.32
N TYR A 447 -9.75 41.86 -8.53
CA TYR A 447 -10.27 41.45 -9.84
C TYR A 447 -11.66 42.01 -10.13
N ILE A 448 -11.91 42.39 -11.39
CA ILE A 448 -13.24 42.81 -11.85
C ILE A 448 -13.86 41.67 -12.66
N VAL A 449 -15.04 41.21 -12.27
CA VAL A 449 -15.84 40.24 -13.04
C VAL A 449 -17.10 40.93 -13.55
N ILE A 450 -17.28 40.95 -14.86
CA ILE A 450 -18.49 41.45 -15.51
C ILE A 450 -19.23 40.24 -16.06
N TYR A 451 -20.46 40.02 -15.60
CA TYR A 451 -21.28 38.88 -15.97
C TYR A 451 -22.63 39.33 -16.51
N THR A 452 -23.06 38.77 -17.63
CA THR A 452 -24.39 39.01 -18.22
C THR A 452 -25.20 37.72 -18.23
N ASP A 453 -26.50 37.84 -17.97
CA ASP A 453 -27.43 36.72 -17.96
C ASP A 453 -28.85 37.20 -18.26
N HIS A 454 -29.68 36.27 -18.70
CA HIS A 454 -31.12 36.46 -18.87
C HIS A 454 -31.93 36.01 -17.64
N GLY A 455 -31.31 35.34 -16.67
CA GLY A 455 -31.93 34.87 -15.42
C GLY A 455 -31.91 35.87 -14.25
N GLU A 456 -32.70 35.61 -13.20
CA GLU A 456 -32.79 36.44 -11.98
C GLU A 456 -31.78 36.01 -10.88
N ASP A 457 -30.52 35.76 -11.23
CA ASP A 457 -29.49 35.31 -10.28
C ASP A 457 -28.89 36.48 -9.47
N LYS A 458 -29.68 37.00 -8.52
CA LYS A 458 -29.33 38.18 -7.70
C LYS A 458 -28.23 37.95 -6.64
N GLY A 459 -27.77 36.72 -6.43
CA GLY A 459 -26.87 36.35 -5.32
C GLY A 459 -25.38 36.21 -5.67
N PHE A 460 -25.02 36.36 -6.94
CA PHE A 460 -23.65 36.10 -7.41
C PHE A 460 -22.74 37.33 -7.33
N ALA A 461 -23.24 38.50 -7.75
CA ALA A 461 -22.43 39.71 -7.95
C ALA A 461 -22.59 40.73 -6.83
N ASP A 462 -21.54 41.52 -6.58
CA ASP A 462 -21.53 42.64 -5.62
C ASP A 462 -22.49 43.77 -6.04
N CYS A 463 -22.62 43.98 -7.36
CA CYS A 463 -23.59 44.88 -7.99
C CYS A 463 -24.28 44.15 -9.16
N SER A 464 -25.58 44.40 -9.34
CA SER A 464 -26.34 43.89 -10.50
C SER A 464 -27.22 44.98 -11.10
N LEU A 465 -27.27 45.01 -12.43
CA LEU A 465 -28.04 45.97 -13.22
C LEU A 465 -29.01 45.20 -14.13
N ARG A 466 -30.29 45.57 -14.09
CA ARG A 466 -31.32 45.03 -14.98
C ARG A 466 -31.62 46.03 -16.08
N ILE A 467 -31.30 45.66 -17.32
CA ILE A 467 -31.53 46.49 -18.51
C ILE A 467 -32.68 45.88 -19.32
N ILE A 468 -33.68 46.68 -19.68
CA ILE A 468 -34.78 46.28 -20.57
C ILE A 468 -34.83 47.27 -21.74
N GLY A 469 -34.56 46.78 -22.95
CA GLY A 469 -34.37 47.64 -24.12
C GLY A 469 -33.09 48.47 -23.97
N GLN A 470 -33.21 49.80 -24.04
CA GLN A 470 -32.10 50.74 -23.82
C GLN A 470 -32.14 51.42 -22.45
N ASN A 471 -33.06 51.00 -21.56
CA ASN A 471 -33.27 51.63 -20.26
C ASN A 471 -32.78 50.73 -19.13
N LEU A 472 -32.07 51.32 -18.17
CA LEU A 472 -31.82 50.70 -16.87
C LEU A 472 -33.12 50.72 -16.06
N VAL A 473 -33.58 49.55 -15.62
CA VAL A 473 -34.87 49.38 -14.95
C VAL A 473 -34.71 49.06 -13.46
N GLU A 474 -33.64 48.38 -13.07
CA GLU A 474 -33.38 47.98 -11.68
C GLU A 474 -31.86 47.97 -11.42
N SER A 475 -31.43 48.40 -10.24
CA SER A 475 -30.05 48.26 -9.76
C SER A 475 -30.06 47.74 -8.33
N TYR A 476 -29.20 46.77 -8.03
CA TYR A 476 -29.04 46.19 -6.70
C TYR A 476 -27.57 46.13 -6.33
N GLU A 477 -27.24 46.64 -5.14
CA GLU A 477 -25.89 46.63 -4.55
C GLU A 477 -25.95 45.92 -3.19
N LEU A 478 -24.97 45.06 -2.92
CA LEU A 478 -24.80 44.43 -1.61
C LEU A 478 -24.29 45.47 -0.59
N SER A 479 -24.83 45.46 0.64
CA SER A 479 -24.68 46.53 1.64
C SER A 479 -23.25 46.86 2.10
N ASP A 480 -22.27 46.01 1.77
CA ASP A 480 -20.84 46.16 2.10
C ASP A 480 -19.94 46.38 0.87
N SER A 481 -20.52 46.66 -0.30
CA SER A 481 -19.78 46.92 -1.55
C SER A 481 -19.37 48.39 -1.71
N ILE A 482 -18.26 48.63 -2.41
CA ILE A 482 -17.79 49.99 -2.74
C ILE A 482 -18.79 50.59 -3.77
N PRO A 483 -19.41 51.75 -3.51
CA PRO A 483 -20.34 52.34 -4.47
C PRO A 483 -19.62 52.70 -5.77
N LEU A 484 -20.28 52.41 -6.90
CA LEU A 484 -19.78 52.60 -8.27
C LEU A 484 -19.53 54.06 -8.65
#